data_AF-A0A350WVQ8-F1
#
_entry.id   AF-A0A350WVQ8-F1
#
_cell.length_a   1.000
_cell.length_b   1.000
_cell.length_c   1.000
_cell.angle_alpha   90.00
_cell.angle_beta   90.00
_cell.angle_gamma   90.00
#
_symmetry.space_group_name_H-M   'P 1'
#
loop_
_entity.id
_entity.type
_entity.pdbx_description
1 polymer ?
#
loop_
_entity_poly.entity_id
_entity_poly.type
_entity_poly.pdbx_seq_one_letter_code
_entity_poly.pdbx_strand_id
1 'polypeptide(L)'
;PAGPGGASNPLLGVDGFYFNPNSQNTEAAIEVALYLTNTAAQQMMMDEAGHVPANTTVEVTDPLIQGLLDAFSTAYFRPQVEAMGNYWGNFCGTDQVFDAGTPAADWVATAFESATK
;
A
#
# COMPACT_ATOMS: atom_id res chain seq x y z
N PRO A 1 0.21 15.37 -1.76
CA PRO A 1 0.44 16.83 -1.92
C PRO A 1 1.13 17.11 -3.26
N ALA A 2 0.82 18.21 -3.92
CA ALA A 2 1.46 18.55 -5.19
C ALA A 2 2.87 19.13 -4.97
N GLY A 3 3.84 18.65 -5.75
CA GLY A 3 5.18 19.20 -5.82
C GLY A 3 5.41 19.97 -7.13
N PRO A 4 6.66 20.41 -7.41
CA PRO A 4 7.01 21.09 -8.66
C PRO A 4 6.65 20.30 -9.93
N GLY A 5 6.55 18.97 -9.84
CA GLY A 5 6.15 18.07 -10.93
C GLY A 5 4.66 17.77 -11.02
N GLY A 6 3.80 18.44 -10.24
CA GLY A 6 2.35 18.19 -10.19
C GLY A 6 1.93 17.35 -8.98
N ALA A 7 0.75 16.74 -9.07
CA ALA A 7 0.22 15.91 -8.00
C ALA A 7 1.18 14.76 -7.65
N SER A 8 1.23 14.37 -6.37
CA SER A 8 1.95 13.17 -5.95
C SER A 8 1.24 11.92 -6.47
N ASN A 9 2.00 10.95 -6.98
CA ASN A 9 1.48 9.64 -7.38
C ASN A 9 1.98 8.57 -6.39
N PRO A 10 1.37 8.46 -5.19
CA PRO A 10 1.83 7.52 -4.17
C PRO A 10 1.61 6.06 -4.61
N LEU A 11 2.32 5.13 -3.98
CA LEU A 11 2.01 3.71 -4.12
C LEU A 11 0.76 3.37 -3.30
N LEU A 12 -0.26 2.79 -3.94
CA LEU A 12 -1.43 2.25 -3.26
C LEU A 12 -1.22 0.77 -2.95
N GLY A 13 -1.19 0.43 -1.67
CA GLY A 13 -1.24 -0.93 -1.16
C GLY A 13 -2.65 -1.29 -0.71
N VAL A 14 -3.02 -2.57 -0.85
CA VAL A 14 -4.32 -3.09 -0.41
C VAL A 14 -4.06 -4.30 0.48
N ASP A 15 -4.67 -4.30 1.66
CA ASP A 15 -4.67 -5.44 2.58
C ASP A 15 -5.91 -6.29 2.30
N GLY A 16 -5.72 -7.60 2.19
CA GLY A 16 -6.80 -8.53 1.86
C GLY A 16 -6.72 -9.81 2.70
N PHE A 17 -7.86 -10.48 2.82
CA PHE A 17 -7.91 -11.82 3.41
C PHE A 17 -7.55 -12.85 2.34
N TYR A 18 -6.48 -13.59 2.59
CA TYR A 18 -6.01 -14.68 1.74
C TYR A 18 -6.31 -16.02 2.40
N PHE A 19 -6.64 -17.02 1.58
CA PHE A 19 -6.95 -18.36 2.05
C PHE A 19 -5.75 -19.28 1.89
N ASN A 20 -5.43 -20.03 2.94
CA ASN A 20 -4.45 -21.10 2.83
C ASN A 20 -5.03 -22.19 1.91
N PRO A 21 -4.38 -22.51 0.77
CA PRO A 21 -4.88 -23.51 -0.18
C PRO A 21 -4.96 -24.92 0.41
N ASN A 22 -4.27 -25.18 1.53
CA ASN A 22 -4.28 -26.46 2.23
C ASN A 22 -5.30 -26.53 3.38
N SER A 23 -6.10 -25.47 3.59
CA SER A 23 -7.09 -25.44 4.66
C SER A 23 -8.12 -26.57 4.49
N GLN A 24 -8.45 -27.25 5.59
CA GLN A 24 -9.55 -28.22 5.62
C GLN A 24 -10.90 -27.57 5.96
N ASN A 25 -10.92 -26.26 6.18
CA ASN A 25 -12.10 -25.50 6.62
C ASN A 25 -12.39 -24.30 5.69
N THR A 26 -12.27 -24.50 4.37
CA THR A 26 -12.33 -23.42 3.38
C THR A 26 -13.66 -22.65 3.43
N GLU A 27 -14.79 -23.33 3.57
CA GLU A 27 -16.11 -22.68 3.66
C GLU A 27 -16.20 -21.74 4.87
N ALA A 28 -15.81 -22.22 6.06
CA ALA A 28 -15.80 -21.41 7.27
C ALA A 28 -14.83 -20.21 7.15
N ALA A 29 -13.68 -20.40 6.49
CA ALA A 29 -12.75 -19.31 6.25
C ALA A 29 -13.37 -18.23 5.34
N ILE A 30 -14.08 -18.64 4.28
CA ILE A 30 -14.80 -17.72 3.38
C ILE A 30 -15.87 -16.93 4.15
N GLU A 31 -16.67 -17.61 4.99
CA GLU A 31 -17.69 -16.95 5.83
C GLU A 31 -17.07 -15.89 6.75
N VAL A 32 -15.94 -16.20 7.39
CA VAL A 32 -15.22 -15.22 8.22
C VAL A 32 -14.71 -14.05 7.38
N ALA A 33 -14.14 -14.29 6.20
CA ALA A 33 -13.66 -13.23 5.33
C ALA A 33 -14.81 -12.31 4.86
N LEU A 34 -15.97 -12.87 4.49
CA LEU A 34 -17.16 -12.10 4.13
C LEU A 34 -17.69 -11.28 5.31
N TYR A 35 -17.69 -11.86 6.51
CA TYR A 35 -18.06 -11.16 7.72
C TYR A 35 -17.13 -9.97 8.01
N LEU A 36 -15.81 -10.17 7.94
CA LEU A 36 -14.82 -9.13 8.24
C LEU A 36 -14.69 -8.06 7.15
N THR A 37 -15.19 -8.32 5.93
CA THR A 37 -15.14 -7.37 4.80
C THR A 37 -16.47 -6.69 4.51
N ASN A 38 -17.52 -6.98 5.30
CA ASN A 38 -18.81 -6.30 5.17
C ASN A 38 -18.72 -4.81 5.55
N THR A 39 -19.78 -4.05 5.25
CA THR A 39 -19.84 -2.60 5.49
C THR A 39 -19.64 -2.24 6.96
N ALA A 40 -20.27 -2.96 7.90
CA ALA A 40 -20.17 -2.66 9.32
C ALA A 40 -18.76 -2.93 9.88
N ALA A 41 -18.11 -4.02 9.44
CA ALA A 41 -16.76 -4.36 9.84
C ALA A 41 -15.75 -3.36 9.29
N GLN A 42 -15.88 -2.96 8.02
CA GLN A 42 -14.98 -1.96 7.44
C GLN A 42 -15.23 -0.55 7.98
N GLN A 43 -16.48 -0.20 8.32
CA GLN A 43 -16.78 1.03 9.07
C GLN A 43 -16.05 1.04 10.42
N MET A 44 -16.14 -0.05 11.19
CA MET A 44 -15.39 -0.19 12.46
C MET A 44 -13.87 -0.07 12.24
N MET A 45 -13.30 -0.74 11.23
CA MET A 45 -11.87 -0.65 10.93
C MET A 45 -11.43 0.77 10.56
N MET A 46 -12.29 1.53 9.87
CA MET A 46 -12.03 2.93 9.58
C MET A 46 -12.09 3.78 10.84
N ASP A 47 -13.16 3.67 11.63
CA ASP A 47 -13.42 4.53 12.78
C ASP A 47 -12.42 4.29 13.92
N GLU A 48 -12.05 3.04 14.18
CA GLU A 48 -11.23 2.65 15.33
C GLU A 48 -9.74 2.51 14.99
N ALA A 49 -9.40 2.16 13.74
CA ALA A 49 -8.03 1.88 13.32
C ALA A 49 -7.53 2.78 12.18
N GLY A 50 -8.37 3.66 11.62
CA GLY A 50 -7.97 4.59 10.56
C GLY A 50 -7.69 3.93 9.21
N HIS A 51 -8.16 2.69 9.00
CA HIS A 51 -8.01 2.02 7.71
C HIS A 51 -9.02 2.57 6.70
N VAL A 52 -8.52 3.04 5.55
CA VAL A 52 -9.38 3.44 4.44
C VAL A 52 -10.15 2.20 3.94
N PRO A 53 -11.50 2.23 3.94
CA PRO A 53 -12.29 1.07 3.54
C PRO A 53 -12.12 0.78 2.03
N ALA A 54 -11.97 -0.49 1.69
CA ALA A 54 -12.00 -0.96 0.31
C ALA A 54 -13.44 -1.14 -0.20
N ASN A 55 -14.40 -1.34 0.71
CA ASN A 55 -15.81 -1.44 0.39
C ASN A 55 -16.41 -0.04 0.16
N THR A 56 -16.76 0.27 -1.08
CA THR A 56 -17.26 1.58 -1.52
C THR A 56 -18.65 1.95 -1.01
N THR A 57 -19.31 1.05 -0.27
CA THR A 57 -20.59 1.34 0.41
C THR A 57 -20.41 1.95 1.80
N VAL A 58 -19.19 1.94 2.34
CA VAL A 58 -18.86 2.58 3.62
C VAL A 58 -18.79 4.09 3.42
N GLU A 59 -19.50 4.84 4.25
CA GLU A 59 -19.50 6.31 4.18
C GLU A 59 -18.27 6.85 4.91
N VAL A 60 -17.41 7.58 4.19
CA VAL A 60 -16.21 8.20 4.75
C VAL A 60 -16.53 9.64 5.14
N THR A 61 -16.57 9.91 6.45
CA THR A 61 -16.88 11.24 7.00
C THR A 61 -15.68 11.92 7.65
N ASP A 62 -14.65 11.16 8.04
CA ASP A 62 -13.42 11.71 8.61
C ASP A 62 -12.61 12.46 7.51
N PRO A 63 -12.33 13.76 7.67
CA PRO A 63 -11.58 14.54 6.69
C PRO A 63 -10.15 14.04 6.45
N LEU A 64 -9.52 13.38 7.43
CA LEU A 64 -8.20 12.78 7.27
C LEU A 64 -8.24 11.56 6.35
N ILE A 65 -9.24 10.69 6.54
CA ILE A 65 -9.46 9.52 5.68
C ILE A 65 -9.90 9.96 4.28
N GLN A 66 -10.73 11.01 4.17
CA GLN A 66 -11.08 11.61 2.88
C GLN A 66 -9.84 12.12 2.14
N GLY A 67 -8.89 12.76 2.85
CA GLY A 67 -7.62 13.19 2.24
C GLY A 67 -6.79 12.03 1.69
N LEU A 68 -6.85 10.85 2.31
CA LEU A 68 -6.21 9.63 1.78
C LEU A 68 -6.92 9.13 0.51
N LEU A 69 -8.26 9.11 0.49
CA LEU A 69 -9.03 8.76 -0.71
C LEU A 69 -8.71 9.69 -1.90
N ASP A 70 -8.60 10.99 -1.64
CA ASP A 70 -8.26 11.98 -2.66
C ASP A 70 -6.85 11.72 -3.21
N ALA A 71 -5.89 11.35 -2.36
CA ALA A 71 -4.55 10.95 -2.79
C ALA A 71 -4.55 9.65 -3.62
N PHE A 72 -5.47 8.73 -3.33
CA PHE A 72 -5.60 7.47 -4.09
C PHE A 72 -6.09 7.68 -5.53
N SER A 73 -6.78 8.79 -5.82
CA SER A 73 -7.27 9.10 -7.18
C SER A 73 -6.16 9.19 -8.26
N THR A 74 -4.92 9.42 -7.83
CA THR A 74 -3.73 9.52 -8.70
C THR A 74 -2.66 8.48 -8.35
N ALA A 75 -2.99 7.55 -7.46
CA ALA A 75 -2.04 6.57 -6.98
C ALA A 75 -1.70 5.52 -8.04
N TYR A 76 -0.48 4.98 -7.92
CA TYR A 76 -0.04 3.84 -8.69
C TYR A 76 -0.19 2.58 -7.83
N PHE A 77 -0.91 1.56 -8.31
CA PHE A 77 -1.04 0.30 -7.58
C PHE A 77 0.33 -0.34 -7.39
N ARG A 78 0.66 -0.71 -6.15
CA ARG A 78 1.92 -1.39 -5.85
C ARG A 78 2.01 -2.69 -6.67
N PRO A 79 3.10 -2.91 -7.44
CA PRO A 79 3.30 -4.16 -8.14
C PRO A 79 3.29 -5.36 -7.17
N GLN A 80 2.58 -6.42 -7.53
CA GLN A 80 2.45 -7.66 -6.73
C GLN A 80 3.28 -8.82 -7.31
N VAL A 81 4.22 -8.52 -8.21
CA VAL A 81 5.13 -9.51 -8.78
C VAL A 81 6.27 -9.83 -7.81
N GLU A 82 6.80 -11.04 -7.87
CA GLU A 82 7.91 -11.49 -7.01
C GLU A 82 9.11 -10.55 -7.05
N ALA A 83 9.44 -10.02 -8.23
CA ALA A 83 10.54 -9.06 -8.42
C ALA A 83 10.41 -7.78 -7.58
N MET A 84 9.20 -7.40 -7.13
CA MET A 84 9.01 -6.26 -6.23
C MET A 84 9.69 -6.47 -4.86
N GLY A 85 9.94 -7.72 -4.44
CA GLY A 85 10.67 -8.03 -3.22
C GLY A 85 12.09 -7.43 -3.19
N ASN A 86 12.72 -7.29 -4.37
CA ASN A 86 14.05 -6.71 -4.50
C ASN A 86 14.07 -5.18 -4.40
N TYR A 87 12.91 -4.51 -4.41
CA TYR A 87 12.86 -3.05 -4.36
C TYR A 87 13.24 -2.50 -2.97
N TRP A 88 12.62 -3.01 -1.91
CA TRP A 88 12.69 -2.40 -0.57
C TRP A 88 14.10 -2.39 0.02
N GLY A 89 14.85 -3.48 -0.13
CA GLY A 89 16.22 -3.54 0.38
C GLY A 89 17.19 -2.59 -0.36
N ASN A 90 16.90 -2.30 -1.62
CA ASN A 90 17.81 -1.55 -2.50
C ASN A 90 17.47 -0.04 -2.59
N PHE A 91 16.19 0.33 -2.48
CA PHE A 91 15.73 1.71 -2.69
C PHE A 91 15.29 2.46 -1.42
N CYS A 92 15.36 1.84 -0.22
CA CYS A 92 14.97 2.51 1.03
C CYS A 92 16.10 3.33 1.71
N GLY A 93 17.36 3.15 1.33
CA GLY A 93 18.52 3.84 1.94
C GLY A 93 18.75 5.26 1.42
N THR A 94 17.74 6.14 1.48
CA THR A 94 17.84 7.52 0.97
C THR A 94 18.69 8.44 1.86
N ASP A 95 18.99 8.01 3.09
CA ASP A 95 19.98 8.64 4.00
C ASP A 95 21.36 8.73 3.35
N GLN A 96 21.73 7.77 2.48
CA GLN A 96 22.98 7.84 1.72
C GLN A 96 23.07 9.07 0.81
N VAL A 97 21.92 9.55 0.31
CA VAL A 97 21.83 10.74 -0.53
C VAL A 97 21.75 11.99 0.33
N PHE A 98 20.82 12.01 1.30
CA PHE A 98 20.52 13.23 2.07
C PHE A 98 21.55 13.54 3.16
N ASP A 99 22.12 12.51 3.81
CA ASP A 99 23.02 12.68 4.95
C ASP A 99 24.48 12.40 4.58
N ALA A 100 24.74 11.32 3.84
CA ALA A 100 26.12 10.95 3.44
C ALA A 100 26.62 11.66 2.18
N GLY A 101 25.72 12.34 1.44
CA GLY A 101 26.06 13.12 0.26
C GLY A 101 26.40 12.30 -1.00
N THR A 102 25.98 11.03 -1.06
CA THR A 102 26.08 10.22 -2.28
C THR A 102 25.27 10.91 -3.40
N PRO A 103 25.84 11.11 -4.60
CA PRO A 103 25.09 11.66 -5.71
C PRO A 103 23.86 10.80 -6.01
N ALA A 104 22.68 11.41 -6.11
CA ALA A 104 21.42 10.69 -6.29
C ALA A 104 21.42 9.76 -7.52
N ALA A 105 22.08 10.18 -8.61
CA ALA A 105 22.21 9.37 -9.82
C ALA A 105 22.99 8.07 -9.57
N ASP A 106 24.07 8.13 -8.80
CA ASP A 106 24.92 6.97 -8.49
C ASP A 106 24.20 6.01 -7.54
N TRP A 107 23.47 6.56 -6.57
CA TRP A 107 22.61 5.77 -5.66
C TRP A 107 21.52 5.02 -6.43
N VAL A 108 20.79 5.69 -7.33
CA VAL A 108 19.76 5.04 -8.15
C VAL A 108 20.36 3.96 -9.04
N ALA A 109 21.51 4.22 -9.69
CA ALA A 109 22.16 3.24 -10.55
C ALA A 109 22.57 1.98 -9.78
N THR A 110 23.17 2.16 -8.60
CA THR A 110 23.59 1.05 -7.72
C THR A 110 22.39 0.24 -7.21
N ALA A 111 21.32 0.92 -6.79
CA ALA A 111 20.09 0.28 -6.33
C ALA A 111 19.43 -0.53 -7.46
N PHE A 112 19.39 0.02 -8.68
CA PHE A 112 18.84 -0.66 -9.84
C PHE A 112 19.65 -1.91 -10.22
N GLU A 113 20.98 -1.80 -10.27
CA GLU A 113 21.85 -2.94 -10.56
C GLU A 113 21.67 -4.04 -9.51
N SER A 114 21.54 -3.67 -8.24
CA SER A 114 21.35 -4.62 -7.13
C SER A 114 19.97 -5.27 -7.13
N ALA A 115 18.93 -4.57 -7.59
CA ALA A 115 17.56 -5.08 -7.65
C ALA A 115 17.29 -6.01 -8.84
N THR A 116 18.16 -5.98 -9.86
CA THR A 116 17.99 -6.73 -11.13
C THR A 116 18.96 -7.91 -11.30
N LYS A 117 19.89 -8.11 -10.36
CA LYS A 117 20.69 -9.33 -10.22
C LYS A 117 19.88 -10.46 -9.60
#